data_AF-A0A955X3W9-F1
#
_entry.id   AF-A0A955X3W9-F1
#
_cell.length_a   1.000
_cell.length_b   1.000
_cell.length_c   1.000
_cell.angle_alpha   90.00
_cell.angle_beta   90.00
_cell.angle_gamma   90.00
#
_symmetry.space_group_name_H-M   'P 1'
#
loop_
_entity.id
_entity.type
_entity.pdbx_description
1 polymer ?
#
loop_
_entity_poly.entity_id
_entity_poly.type
_entity_poly.pdbx_seq_one_letter_code
_entity_poly.pdbx_strand_id
1 'polypeptide(L)'
;MKRQLILPILFVTAAGCAAEPAAEHGIASLRGAEPDCQAVVATPAGDLVPTRALRVCFDHFLTGRGEVDDVTIRAALDQTLSAQLPAEAHAQAMLQYERYLTYLEAARALAEAPGAVEVDPAEAQARLAREHLGPEVAEA
;
A
#
# COMPACT_ATOMS: atom_id res chain seq x y z
N MET A 1 41.23 40.10 -34.45
CA MET A 1 40.64 38.75 -34.60
C MET A 1 39.19 38.82 -34.12
N LYS A 2 38.24 38.70 -35.04
CA LYS A 2 36.79 38.89 -34.81
C LYS A 2 36.06 37.78 -35.57
N ARG A 3 35.32 36.94 -34.84
CA ARG A 3 34.14 36.13 -35.20
C ARG A 3 34.17 34.83 -34.37
N GLN A 4 33.11 34.62 -33.60
CA GLN A 4 32.20 33.49 -33.79
C GLN A 4 30.92 33.80 -32.98
N LEU A 5 29.84 34.07 -33.73
CA LEU A 5 28.46 34.07 -33.25
C LEU A 5 28.02 32.60 -33.15
N ILE A 6 27.45 32.18 -32.03
CA ILE A 6 26.50 31.05 -32.02
C ILE A 6 25.32 31.42 -31.09
N LEU A 7 24.16 31.53 -31.76
CA LEU A 7 22.75 31.50 -31.37
C LEU A 7 22.34 31.34 -29.88
N PRO A 8 21.31 32.09 -29.43
CA PRO A 8 20.59 31.78 -28.20
C PRO A 8 19.64 30.60 -28.44
N ILE A 9 19.74 29.56 -27.61
CA ILE A 9 18.73 28.50 -27.57
C ILE A 9 17.49 29.08 -26.89
N LEU A 10 16.46 29.34 -27.69
CA LEU A 10 15.08 29.43 -27.25
C LEU A 10 14.68 28.06 -26.68
N PHE A 11 14.52 27.95 -25.37
CA PHE A 11 13.71 26.89 -24.79
C PHE A 11 12.27 27.41 -24.65
N VAL A 12 11.45 26.88 -25.55
CA VAL A 12 9.99 27.01 -25.62
C VAL A 12 9.37 25.98 -24.67
N THR A 13 8.32 26.41 -23.95
CA THR A 13 7.22 25.60 -23.39
C THR A 13 7.56 24.68 -22.20
N ALA A 14 6.66 24.35 -21.27
CA ALA A 14 5.24 24.66 -21.06
C ALA A 14 4.96 24.51 -19.55
N ALA A 15 3.79 25.01 -19.12
CA ALA A 15 2.95 24.51 -18.02
C ALA A 15 3.67 23.65 -16.95
N GLY A 16 3.83 24.14 -15.72
CA GLY A 16 2.66 24.46 -14.92
C GLY A 16 1.80 23.21 -14.69
N CYS A 17 2.39 22.16 -14.11
CA CYS A 17 1.85 21.34 -13.02
C CYS A 17 2.89 20.25 -12.76
N ALA A 18 3.84 20.51 -11.86
CA ALA A 18 4.68 19.45 -11.34
C ALA A 18 3.79 18.59 -10.42
N ALA A 19 3.10 17.62 -11.00
CA ALA A 19 2.79 16.41 -10.26
C ALA A 19 4.14 15.76 -9.98
N GLU A 20 4.53 15.73 -8.71
CA GLU A 20 5.69 15.01 -8.21
C GLU A 20 5.68 13.57 -8.76
N PRO A 21 6.84 12.95 -9.01
CA PRO A 21 6.87 11.63 -9.62
C PRO A 21 6.20 10.64 -8.67
N ALA A 22 4.95 10.28 -8.98
CA ALA A 22 4.27 9.14 -8.38
C ALA A 22 5.24 7.96 -8.47
N ALA A 23 5.65 7.44 -7.31
CA ALA A 23 6.67 6.42 -7.21
C ALA A 23 6.42 5.33 -8.25
N GLU A 24 7.38 5.13 -9.15
CA GLU A 24 7.26 4.19 -10.25
C GLU A 24 7.53 2.79 -9.71
N HIS A 25 6.53 2.20 -9.05
CA HIS A 25 6.61 0.89 -8.40
C HIS A 25 6.72 -0.29 -9.39
N GLY A 26 6.79 -0.03 -10.71
CA GLY A 26 6.83 -1.06 -11.75
C GLY A 26 5.52 -1.82 -11.98
N ILE A 27 4.47 -1.58 -11.18
CA ILE A 27 3.16 -2.24 -11.28
C ILE A 27 2.23 -1.36 -12.13
N ALA A 28 1.74 -1.90 -13.25
CA ALA A 28 1.00 -1.11 -14.22
C ALA A 28 -0.35 -0.62 -13.67
N SER A 29 -1.06 -1.45 -12.91
CA SER A 29 -2.31 -1.04 -12.24
C SER A 29 -2.14 0.06 -11.17
N LEU A 30 -0.92 0.32 -10.69
CA LEU A 30 -0.67 1.39 -9.71
C LEU A 30 -0.21 2.69 -10.38
N ARG A 31 -0.04 2.71 -11.71
CA ARG A 31 0.42 3.91 -12.43
C ARG A 31 -0.65 5.00 -12.41
N GLY A 32 -0.34 6.14 -11.77
CA GLY A 32 -1.23 7.31 -11.72
C GLY A 32 -2.27 7.28 -10.59
N ALA A 33 -2.24 6.26 -9.74
CA ALA A 33 -2.99 6.23 -8.49
C ALA A 33 -1.97 6.41 -7.35
N GLU A 34 -1.98 7.58 -6.69
CA GLU A 34 -1.26 7.69 -5.42
C GLU A 34 -1.97 6.80 -4.39
N PRO A 35 -1.29 5.82 -3.78
CA PRO A 35 -1.87 5.11 -2.68
C PRO A 35 -2.15 6.11 -1.55
N ASP A 36 -3.33 6.05 -0.93
CA ASP A 36 -3.63 6.76 0.32
C ASP A 36 -2.86 6.13 1.52
N CYS A 37 -1.62 5.67 1.28
CA CYS A 37 -0.70 5.25 2.33
C CYS A 37 -0.20 6.44 3.16
N GLN A 38 -0.44 7.69 2.73
CA GLN A 38 -0.08 8.90 3.49
C GLN A 38 -0.83 9.01 4.84
N ALA A 39 -1.99 8.34 4.96
CA ALA A 39 -2.72 8.27 6.21
C ALA A 39 -2.20 7.16 7.16
N VAL A 40 -1.15 6.43 6.78
CA VAL A 40 -0.42 5.51 7.66
C VAL A 40 0.57 6.32 8.49
N VAL A 41 0.38 6.29 9.80
CA VAL A 41 1.14 7.14 10.73
C VAL A 41 1.70 6.33 11.88
N ALA A 42 2.75 6.86 12.50
CA ALA A 42 3.27 6.38 13.77
C ALA A 42 2.78 7.26 14.93
N THR A 43 2.65 6.69 16.12
CA THR A 43 2.50 7.40 17.38
C THR A 43 3.75 8.25 17.65
N PRO A 44 3.68 9.24 18.56
CA PRO A 44 4.86 9.98 19.00
C PRO A 44 5.97 9.11 19.61
N ALA A 45 5.63 7.90 20.07
CA ALA A 45 6.59 6.93 20.59
C ALA A 45 7.33 6.15 19.49
N GLY A 46 6.88 6.26 18.22
CA GLY A 46 7.46 5.55 17.09
C GLY A 46 6.74 4.25 16.71
N ASP A 47 5.65 3.91 17.42
CA ASP A 47 4.83 2.73 17.11
C ASP A 47 3.86 3.00 15.95
N LEU A 48 3.61 2.01 15.12
CA LEU A 48 2.57 2.04 14.08
C LEU A 48 1.20 2.28 14.71
N VAL A 49 0.42 3.20 14.14
CA VAL A 49 -1.01 3.33 14.45
C VAL A 49 -1.80 2.39 13.53
N PRO A 50 -2.43 1.34 14.05
CA PRO A 50 -3.29 0.48 13.25
C PRO A 50 -4.56 1.23 12.87
N THR A 51 -4.66 1.63 11.59
CA THR A 51 -5.82 2.36 11.05
C THR A 51 -6.37 1.67 9.81
N ARG A 52 -7.58 2.07 9.39
CA ARG A 52 -8.18 1.66 8.12
C ARG A 52 -7.30 2.01 6.93
N ALA A 53 -6.57 3.13 7.01
CA ALA A 53 -5.65 3.56 5.98
C ALA A 53 -4.53 2.55 5.73
N LEU A 54 -4.04 1.88 6.78
CA LEU A 54 -3.06 0.80 6.65
C LEU A 54 -3.61 -0.36 5.83
N ARG A 55 -4.86 -0.75 6.07
CA ARG A 55 -5.52 -1.80 5.29
C ARG A 55 -5.75 -1.38 3.83
N VAL A 56 -6.24 -0.17 3.61
CA VAL A 56 -6.44 0.39 2.25
C VAL A 56 -5.12 0.44 1.48
N CYS A 57 -4.04 0.83 2.14
CA CYS A 57 -2.69 0.81 1.59
C CYS A 57 -2.30 -0.62 1.16
N PHE A 58 -2.51 -1.63 2.00
CA PHE A 58 -2.25 -3.03 1.62
C PHE A 58 -3.10 -3.49 0.44
N ASP A 59 -4.42 -3.24 0.48
CA ASP A 59 -5.35 -3.63 -0.58
C ASP A 59 -4.96 -3.01 -1.92
N HIS A 60 -4.49 -1.76 -1.93
CA HIS A 60 -3.98 -1.10 -3.12
C HIS A 60 -2.81 -1.86 -3.75
N PHE A 61 -1.78 -2.20 -2.98
CA PHE A 61 -0.64 -2.96 -3.52
C PHE A 61 -1.04 -4.36 -3.99
N LEU A 62 -2.01 -4.98 -3.31
CA LEU A 62 -2.52 -6.30 -3.67
C LEU A 62 -3.35 -6.31 -4.95
N THR A 63 -3.84 -5.16 -5.46
CA THR A 63 -4.46 -5.13 -6.79
C THR A 63 -3.47 -5.45 -7.91
N GLY A 64 -2.17 -5.30 -7.67
CA GLY A 64 -1.11 -5.70 -8.61
C GLY A 64 -0.89 -7.22 -8.70
N ARG A 65 -1.56 -8.03 -7.86
CA ARG A 65 -1.48 -9.49 -7.96
C ARG A 65 -1.99 -9.98 -9.30
N GLY A 66 -1.20 -10.82 -9.96
CA GLY A 66 -1.50 -11.32 -11.31
C GLY A 66 -0.82 -10.53 -12.42
N GLU A 67 -0.33 -9.32 -12.15
CA GLU A 67 0.59 -8.59 -13.03
C GLU A 67 2.05 -8.84 -12.65
N VAL A 68 2.33 -8.86 -11.35
CA VAL A 68 3.64 -9.12 -10.76
C VAL A 68 3.54 -10.19 -9.68
N ASP A 69 4.68 -10.75 -9.29
CA ASP A 69 4.77 -11.71 -8.20
C ASP A 69 4.72 -11.02 -6.81
N ASP A 70 4.41 -11.80 -5.77
CA ASP A 70 4.27 -11.31 -4.40
C ASP A 70 5.56 -10.70 -3.83
N VAL A 71 6.75 -11.11 -4.31
CA VAL A 71 8.03 -10.54 -3.86
C VAL A 71 8.17 -9.11 -4.37
N THR A 72 7.80 -8.88 -5.64
CA THR A 72 7.75 -7.55 -6.24
C THR A 72 6.77 -6.63 -5.51
N ILE A 73 5.56 -7.12 -5.19
CA ILE A 73 4.56 -6.36 -4.42
C ILE A 73 5.09 -6.00 -3.04
N ARG A 74 5.68 -6.97 -2.32
CA ARG A 74 6.26 -6.75 -0.99
C ARG A 74 7.37 -5.70 -1.02
N ALA A 75 8.27 -5.77 -2.01
CA ALA A 75 9.36 -4.82 -2.14
C ALA A 75 8.85 -3.39 -2.41
N ALA A 76 7.81 -3.24 -3.24
CA ALA A 76 7.19 -1.95 -3.51
C ALA A 76 6.52 -1.35 -2.26
N LEU A 77 5.81 -2.19 -1.49
CA LEU A 77 5.21 -1.77 -0.22
C LEU A 77 6.27 -1.36 0.82
N ASP A 78 7.35 -2.15 0.96
CA ASP A 78 8.47 -1.86 1.86
C ASP A 78 9.14 -0.52 1.55
N GLN A 79 9.43 -0.27 0.26
CA GLN A 79 9.97 1.02 -0.18
C GLN A 79 9.01 2.18 0.11
N THR A 80 7.71 1.98 -0.09
CA THR A 80 6.68 3.01 0.13
C THR A 80 6.55 3.37 1.60
N LEU A 81 6.50 2.37 2.48
CA LEU A 81 6.30 2.57 3.91
C LEU A 81 7.58 3.07 4.59
N SER A 82 8.76 2.58 4.20
CA SER A 82 10.04 3.05 4.75
C SER A 82 10.35 4.52 4.42
N ALA A 83 9.80 5.06 3.33
CA ALA A 83 9.90 6.47 3.00
C ALA A 83 9.07 7.39 3.92
N GLN A 84 8.05 6.83 4.60
CA GLN A 84 7.06 7.59 5.37
C GLN A 84 7.13 7.32 6.87
N LEU A 85 7.57 6.13 7.28
CA LEU A 85 7.56 5.68 8.66
C LEU A 85 8.97 5.60 9.25
N PRO A 86 9.12 5.89 10.55
CA PRO A 86 10.33 5.53 11.28
C PRO A 86 10.53 4.00 11.26
N ALA A 87 11.78 3.56 11.41
CA ALA A 87 12.18 2.16 11.20
C ALA A 87 11.36 1.14 12.03
N GLU A 88 10.98 1.51 13.26
CA GLU A 88 10.19 0.63 14.15
C GLU A 88 8.74 0.49 13.67
N ALA A 89 8.03 1.60 13.41
CA ALA A 89 6.71 1.56 12.80
C ALA A 89 6.70 0.87 11.43
N HIS A 90 7.74 1.06 10.62
CA HIS A 90 7.90 0.35 9.35
C HIS A 90 7.97 -1.17 9.56
N ALA A 91 8.82 -1.64 10.47
CA ALA A 91 8.92 -3.07 10.79
C ALA A 91 7.59 -3.64 11.30
N GLN A 92 6.88 -2.89 12.15
CA GLN A 92 5.54 -3.25 12.62
C GLN A 92 4.53 -3.31 11.46
N ALA A 93 4.60 -2.40 10.50
CA ALA A 93 3.71 -2.38 9.34
C ALA A 93 3.95 -3.59 8.42
N MET A 94 5.20 -3.96 8.20
CA MET A 94 5.56 -5.14 7.40
C MET A 94 5.13 -6.45 8.09
N LEU A 95 5.23 -6.52 9.42
CA LEU A 95 4.66 -7.63 10.19
C LEU A 95 3.14 -7.67 10.07
N GLN A 96 2.48 -6.51 10.13
CA GLN A 96 1.03 -6.42 9.98
C GLN A 96 0.56 -6.83 8.57
N TYR A 97 1.36 -6.54 7.53
CA TYR A 97 1.11 -7.00 6.17
C TYR A 97 1.11 -8.52 6.08
N GLU A 98 2.06 -9.21 6.72
CA GLU A 98 2.07 -10.68 6.77
C GLU A 98 0.81 -11.26 7.43
N ARG A 99 0.40 -10.68 8.56
CA ARG A 99 -0.86 -11.04 9.23
C ARG A 99 -2.07 -10.80 8.32
N TYR A 100 -2.04 -9.74 7.53
CA TYR A 100 -3.08 -9.40 6.56
C TYR A 100 -3.19 -10.45 5.44
N LEU A 101 -2.07 -10.95 4.93
CA LEU A 101 -2.08 -12.03 3.94
C LEU A 101 -2.70 -13.32 4.50
N THR A 102 -2.34 -13.70 5.73
CA THR A 102 -2.94 -14.87 6.39
C THR A 102 -4.46 -14.70 6.57
N TYR A 103 -4.91 -13.49 6.95
CA TYR A 103 -6.33 -13.18 7.02
C TYR A 103 -7.04 -13.37 5.68
N LEU A 104 -6.47 -12.88 4.57
CA LEU A 104 -7.07 -13.01 3.24
C LEU A 104 -7.20 -14.47 2.80
N GLU A 105 -6.21 -15.31 3.11
CA GLU A 105 -6.26 -16.75 2.85
C GLU A 105 -7.36 -17.43 3.67
N ALA A 106 -7.45 -17.11 4.96
CA ALA A 106 -8.49 -17.65 5.85
C ALA A 106 -9.90 -17.21 5.41
N ALA A 107 -10.07 -15.95 5.02
CA ALA A 107 -11.32 -15.42 4.50
C ALA A 107 -11.73 -16.10 3.18
N ARG A 108 -10.78 -16.33 2.26
CA ARG A 108 -11.04 -17.08 1.02
C ARG A 108 -11.46 -18.52 1.31
N ALA A 109 -10.73 -19.21 2.19
CA ALA A 109 -11.05 -20.57 2.58
C ALA A 109 -12.44 -20.69 3.22
N LEU A 110 -12.84 -19.70 4.03
CA LEU A 110 -14.19 -19.61 4.60
C LEU A 110 -15.26 -19.45 3.51
N ALA A 111 -15.02 -18.61 2.51
CA ALA A 111 -15.96 -18.38 1.40
C ALA A 111 -16.11 -19.60 0.48
N GLU A 112 -15.05 -20.39 0.31
CA GLU A 112 -15.03 -21.60 -0.51
C GLU A 112 -15.55 -22.84 0.22
N ALA A 113 -15.76 -22.78 1.54
CA ALA A 113 -16.21 -23.91 2.35
C ALA A 113 -17.70 -24.23 2.08
N PRO A 114 -18.03 -25.40 1.49
CA PRO A 114 -19.41 -25.77 1.25
C PRO A 114 -20.13 -26.06 2.57
N GLY A 115 -21.20 -25.32 2.87
CA GLY A 115 -22.12 -25.62 3.97
C GLY A 115 -21.93 -24.84 5.27
N ALA A 116 -21.12 -23.78 5.30
CA ALA A 116 -21.05 -22.86 6.44
C ALA A 116 -22.30 -21.96 6.49
N VAL A 117 -23.46 -22.54 6.84
CA VAL A 117 -24.74 -21.82 6.97
C VAL A 117 -25.32 -22.07 8.37
N GLU A 118 -24.55 -21.71 9.40
CA GLU A 118 -25.11 -21.46 10.75
C GLU A 118 -24.79 -20.06 11.27
N VAL A 119 -23.79 -19.38 10.70
CA VAL A 119 -23.36 -18.04 11.10
C VAL A 119 -23.48 -17.10 9.91
N ASP A 120 -23.92 -15.86 10.15
CA ASP A 120 -23.92 -14.83 9.12
C ASP A 120 -22.50 -14.66 8.53
N PRO A 121 -22.33 -14.68 7.20
CA PRO A 121 -21.01 -14.64 6.57
C PRO A 121 -20.24 -13.36 6.90
N ALA A 122 -20.92 -12.22 7.14
CA ALA A 122 -20.25 -10.98 7.55
C ALA A 122 -19.75 -11.08 9.00
N GLU A 123 -20.50 -11.71 9.90
CA GLU A 123 -20.07 -11.96 11.27
C GLU A 123 -18.87 -12.94 11.33
N ALA A 124 -18.90 -14.00 10.54
CA ALA A 124 -17.79 -14.95 10.46
C ALA A 124 -16.51 -14.28 9.92
N GLN A 125 -16.64 -13.42 8.92
CA GLN A 125 -15.52 -12.64 8.38
C GLN A 125 -15.01 -11.59 9.37
N ALA A 126 -15.90 -10.91 10.11
CA ALA A 126 -15.51 -9.97 11.16
C ALA A 126 -14.74 -10.65 12.30
N ARG A 127 -15.13 -11.89 12.67
CA ARG A 127 -14.38 -12.70 13.64
C ARG A 127 -12.97 -13.03 13.14
N LEU A 128 -12.83 -13.52 11.90
CA LEU A 128 -11.51 -13.77 11.30
C LEU A 128 -10.64 -12.51 11.25
N ALA A 129 -11.23 -11.36 10.91
CA ALA A 129 -10.50 -10.09 10.91
C ALA A 129 -9.96 -9.75 12.32
N ARG A 130 -10.78 -9.91 13.36
CA ARG A 130 -10.35 -9.67 14.75
C ARG A 130 -9.26 -10.63 15.20
N GLU A 131 -9.39 -11.91 14.87
CA GLU A 131 -8.40 -12.95 15.21
C GLU A 131 -7.03 -12.69 14.58
N HIS A 132 -7.02 -12.34 13.29
CA HIS A 132 -5.78 -12.22 12.53
C HIS A 132 -5.17 -10.82 12.57
N LEU A 133 -5.98 -9.76 12.63
CA LEU A 133 -5.50 -8.39 12.53
C LEU A 133 -5.45 -7.68 13.88
N GLY A 134 -6.18 -8.19 14.88
CA GLY A 134 -6.45 -7.51 16.14
C GLY A 134 -7.67 -6.57 16.03
N PRO A 135 -8.30 -6.18 17.15
CA PRO A 135 -9.52 -5.37 17.13
C PRO A 135 -9.30 -4.01 16.45
N GLU A 136 -8.12 -3.44 16.63
CA GLU A 136 -7.73 -2.10 16.19
C GLU A 136 -7.73 -1.98 14.66
N VAL A 137 -7.29 -3.01 13.95
CA VAL A 137 -7.29 -3.06 12.48
C VAL A 137 -8.60 -3.66 11.94
N ALA A 138 -9.25 -4.55 12.70
CA ALA A 138 -10.49 -5.19 12.28
C ALA A 138 -11.71 -4.27 12.34
N GLU A 139 -11.73 -3.31 13.27
CA GLU A 139 -12.85 -2.38 13.50
C GLU A 139 -12.64 -0.99 12.90
N ALA A 140 -11.49 -0.74 12.25
CA ALA A 140 -11.14 0.55 11.65
C ALA A 140 -11.81 0.82 10.30
#